data_AF-A0A2E0F3C2-F1
#
_entry.id   AF-A0A2E0F3C2-F1
#
_cell.length_a   1.000
_cell.length_b   1.000
_cell.length_c   1.000
_cell.angle_alpha   90.00
_cell.angle_beta   90.00
_cell.angle_gamma   90.00
#
_symmetry.space_group_name_H-M   'P 1'
#
loop_
_entity.id
_entity.type
_entity.pdbx_description
1 polymer ?
#
loop_
_entity_poly.entity_id
_entity_poly.type
_entity_poly.pdbx_seq_one_letter_code
_entity_poly.pdbx_strand_id
1 'polypeptide(L)'
;SDGDDGCHHDCPDLIHENSLQSGAHPIENTRWETRGWLSENDTVDVYPIFIPGEIWETHRVIANLADGANAKMQLQSWNNSGPYLTPLDVAHGEQNVGLNMTPGYHVLKVIRADGVSGSNAYDLDIQTVNMTPEDAEPFEGEMVDRWREFIPFYIAVGALLLAPLGYVLWSSRGMALDNEVQAHERGRLKRLRERIKRLIESNAEQFEIDSALQMLEEVQWRATIAEMGEANLSHHTDSITLKAWKISGRNLLVGIHVESNSWELAALRFVATEGPSWKLSKVSPASLFDGDEIFLDTLETGSTRFIQLELEGTAAGLDLQLSGLVDGKPLAAIPARALLMDDD
;
A
#
# COMPACT_ATOMS: atom_id res chain seq x y z
N SER A 1 12.23 -57.79 34.43
CA SER A 1 10.97 -58.00 33.71
C SER A 1 11.36 -58.83 32.53
N ASP A 2 11.17 -60.13 32.67
CA ASP A 2 11.67 -61.15 31.76
C ASP A 2 10.95 -60.99 30.42
N GLY A 3 11.69 -60.56 29.39
CA GLY A 3 11.32 -60.84 28.01
C GLY A 3 11.57 -62.32 27.78
N ASP A 4 10.53 -63.03 27.37
CA ASP A 4 10.62 -64.42 26.98
C ASP A 4 11.51 -64.55 25.73
N ASP A 5 12.41 -65.53 25.80
CA ASP A 5 13.49 -65.82 24.86
C ASP A 5 12.97 -66.44 23.54
N GLY A 6 11.86 -65.90 23.01
CA GLY A 6 11.00 -66.58 22.05
C GLY A 6 10.44 -65.76 20.88
N CYS A 7 10.63 -64.45 20.81
CA CYS A 7 10.21 -63.64 19.66
C CYS A 7 11.21 -62.51 19.36
N HIS A 8 11.61 -62.39 18.09
CA HIS A 8 12.64 -61.42 17.64
C HIS A 8 12.15 -59.96 17.69
N HIS A 9 10.88 -59.75 18.05
CA HIS A 9 10.15 -58.48 17.98
C HIS A 9 9.96 -57.78 19.33
N ASP A 10 10.34 -58.45 20.42
CA ASP A 10 10.01 -58.04 21.79
C ASP A 10 11.30 -57.63 22.51
N CYS A 11 11.78 -56.42 22.23
CA CYS A 11 12.94 -55.83 22.89
C CYS A 11 12.77 -54.31 23.04
N PRO A 12 13.40 -53.69 24.06
CA PRO A 12 12.89 -52.54 24.82
C PRO A 12 12.84 -51.22 24.02
N ASP A 13 12.22 -50.19 24.61
CA ASP A 13 11.94 -48.82 24.14
C ASP A 13 13.05 -48.04 23.38
N LEU A 14 14.25 -48.62 23.20
CA LEU A 14 15.39 -48.06 22.49
C LEU A 14 15.72 -48.93 21.26
N ILE A 15 15.24 -48.48 20.10
CA ILE A 15 15.59 -49.07 18.81
C ILE A 15 17.05 -48.67 18.49
N HIS A 16 17.97 -49.63 18.54
CA HIS A 16 19.36 -49.42 18.12
C HIS A 16 19.50 -49.53 16.59
N GLU A 17 20.30 -48.68 15.95
CA GLU A 17 20.48 -48.69 14.47
C GLU A 17 20.94 -50.06 13.94
N ASN A 18 21.77 -50.77 14.69
CA ASN A 18 22.24 -52.10 14.32
C ASN A 18 21.13 -53.17 14.37
N SER A 19 20.14 -53.04 15.28
CA SER A 19 19.00 -53.97 15.36
C SER A 19 17.96 -53.71 14.26
N LEU A 20 17.82 -52.46 13.81
CA LEU A 20 17.02 -52.12 12.64
C LEU A 20 17.55 -52.78 11.38
N GLN A 21 18.85 -52.67 11.12
CA GLN A 21 19.45 -53.17 9.88
C GLN A 21 19.50 -54.70 9.81
N SER A 22 19.66 -55.37 10.94
CA SER A 22 19.73 -56.85 11.01
C SER A 22 18.38 -57.54 11.09
N GLY A 23 17.36 -56.87 11.63
CA GLY A 23 16.01 -57.41 11.77
C GLY A 23 15.01 -56.97 10.69
N ALA A 24 15.36 -56.01 9.83
CA ALA A 24 14.43 -55.45 8.84
C ALA A 24 13.97 -56.48 7.80
N HIS A 25 12.66 -56.54 7.56
CA HIS A 25 12.09 -57.34 6.49
C HIS A 25 12.03 -56.53 5.18
N PRO A 26 12.64 -57.00 4.07
CA PRO A 26 12.53 -56.33 2.79
C PRO A 26 11.13 -56.54 2.18
N ILE A 27 10.42 -55.46 1.84
CA ILE A 27 9.08 -55.51 1.23
C ILE A 27 9.08 -54.77 -0.10
N GLU A 28 9.20 -55.51 -1.20
CA GLU A 28 9.26 -54.97 -2.57
C GLU A 28 7.98 -55.29 -3.33
N ASN A 29 7.00 -54.39 -3.30
CA ASN A 29 5.74 -54.54 -4.05
C ASN A 29 5.00 -55.87 -3.75
N THR A 30 5.28 -56.45 -2.58
CA THR A 30 4.72 -57.70 -2.06
C THR A 30 3.92 -57.44 -0.80
N ARG A 31 3.06 -58.39 -0.47
CA ARG A 31 2.28 -58.42 0.75
C ARG A 31 3.00 -59.28 1.79
N TRP A 32 3.22 -58.73 2.98
CA TRP A 32 3.81 -59.45 4.12
C TRP A 32 2.78 -59.62 5.22
N GLU A 33 2.43 -60.88 5.50
CA GLU A 33 1.51 -61.23 6.57
C GLU A 33 2.29 -61.83 7.74
N THR A 34 2.02 -61.35 8.95
CA THR A 34 2.60 -61.87 10.19
C THR A 34 1.55 -61.93 11.30
N ARG A 35 1.81 -62.73 12.32
CA ARG A 35 0.97 -62.81 13.53
C ARG A 35 1.83 -62.53 14.74
N GLY A 36 1.28 -61.75 15.67
CA GLY A 36 1.92 -61.45 16.95
C GLY A 36 0.95 -61.63 18.11
N TRP A 37 1.47 -61.50 19.32
CA TRP A 37 0.70 -61.64 20.56
C TRP A 37 1.06 -60.54 21.54
N LEU A 38 0.08 -59.72 21.90
CA LEU A 38 0.26 -58.68 22.93
C LEU A 38 -0.29 -59.18 24.27
N SER A 39 0.42 -58.89 25.37
CA SER A 39 0.07 -59.33 26.73
C SER A 39 0.15 -58.20 27.75
N GLU A 40 -0.23 -58.45 29.01
CA GLU A 40 -0.11 -57.45 30.10
C GLU A 40 1.32 -56.97 30.35
N ASN A 41 2.30 -57.84 30.13
CA ASN A 41 3.71 -57.54 30.29
C ASN A 41 4.40 -57.11 28.98
N ASP A 42 3.75 -57.37 27.84
CA ASP A 42 4.25 -57.04 26.51
C ASP A 42 3.23 -56.22 25.73
N THR A 43 3.49 -54.92 25.67
CA THR A 43 2.49 -53.93 25.23
C THR A 43 2.75 -53.38 23.83
N VAL A 44 3.93 -53.63 23.27
CA VAL A 44 4.37 -53.04 22.00
C VAL A 44 5.30 -53.99 21.25
N ASP A 45 4.88 -54.39 20.06
CA ASP A 45 5.71 -55.17 19.13
C ASP A 45 6.27 -54.23 18.06
N VAL A 46 7.54 -54.40 17.71
CA VAL A 46 8.23 -53.54 16.74
C VAL A 46 8.66 -54.33 15.50
N TYR A 47 8.20 -53.87 14.35
CA TYR A 47 8.51 -54.42 13.04
C TYR A 47 9.38 -53.45 12.23
N PRO A 48 10.70 -53.72 12.13
CA PRO A 48 11.56 -53.01 11.20
C PRO A 48 11.28 -53.46 9.75
N ILE A 49 11.14 -52.48 8.85
CA ILE A 49 10.81 -52.71 7.43
C ILE A 49 11.89 -52.05 6.58
N PHE A 50 12.30 -52.71 5.51
CA PHE A 50 13.19 -52.15 4.48
C PHE A 50 12.46 -52.10 3.14
N ILE A 51 12.46 -50.92 2.52
CA ILE A 51 11.89 -50.72 1.18
C ILE A 51 13.05 -50.57 0.20
N PRO A 52 13.28 -51.52 -0.71
CA PRO A 52 14.27 -51.36 -1.76
C PRO A 52 13.78 -50.35 -2.79
N GLY A 53 14.71 -49.57 -3.34
CA GLY A 53 14.43 -48.55 -4.34
C GLY A 53 15.45 -47.43 -4.33
N GLU A 54 15.28 -46.47 -5.22
CA GLU A 54 16.13 -45.29 -5.33
C GLU A 54 15.62 -44.14 -4.45
N ILE A 55 16.51 -43.27 -3.96
CA ILE A 55 16.17 -42.20 -2.99
C ILE A 55 15.08 -41.24 -3.52
N TRP A 56 14.94 -41.10 -4.83
CA TRP A 56 13.94 -40.24 -5.48
C TRP A 56 12.57 -40.91 -5.69
N GLU A 57 12.46 -42.22 -5.48
CA GLU A 57 11.18 -42.92 -5.56
C GLU A 57 10.30 -42.65 -4.33
N THR A 58 8.99 -42.69 -4.53
CA THR A 58 8.00 -42.59 -3.45
C THR A 58 7.19 -43.87 -3.38
N HIS A 59 7.29 -44.57 -2.26
CA HIS A 59 6.52 -45.77 -1.96
C HIS A 59 5.45 -45.46 -0.92
N ARG A 60 4.23 -45.97 -1.13
CA ARG A 60 3.18 -45.94 -0.12
C ARG A 60 3.12 -47.27 0.60
N VAL A 61 3.32 -47.22 1.91
CA VAL A 61 3.16 -48.39 2.77
C VAL A 61 1.78 -48.33 3.40
N ILE A 62 1.08 -49.46 3.38
CA ILE A 62 -0.22 -49.65 3.98
C ILE A 62 -0.12 -50.86 4.90
N ALA A 63 -0.41 -50.65 6.18
CA ALA A 63 -0.52 -51.73 7.15
C ALA A 63 -1.96 -51.86 7.62
N ASN A 64 -2.46 -53.10 7.66
CA ASN A 64 -3.82 -53.45 8.06
C ASN A 64 -3.78 -54.47 9.20
N LEU A 65 -4.62 -54.27 10.21
CA LEU A 65 -4.94 -55.26 11.23
C LEU A 65 -6.27 -55.93 10.91
N ALA A 66 -6.39 -57.21 11.24
CA ALA A 66 -7.67 -57.92 11.09
C ALA A 66 -8.79 -57.29 11.92
N ASP A 67 -10.03 -57.38 11.41
CA ASP A 67 -11.21 -56.84 12.08
C ASP A 67 -11.39 -57.44 13.49
N GLY A 68 -11.48 -56.56 14.50
CA GLY A 68 -11.61 -56.95 15.89
C GLY A 68 -10.28 -57.11 16.64
N ALA A 69 -9.14 -56.79 16.02
CA ALA A 69 -7.87 -56.70 16.72
C ALA A 69 -7.90 -55.60 17.79
N ASN A 70 -7.51 -55.94 19.01
CA ASN A 70 -7.46 -55.03 20.17
C ASN A 70 -6.10 -54.29 20.24
N ALA A 71 -5.66 -53.72 19.12
CA ALA A 71 -4.38 -53.05 18.98
C ALA A 71 -4.50 -51.77 18.13
N LYS A 72 -3.51 -50.89 18.29
CA LYS A 72 -3.30 -49.65 17.53
C LYS A 72 -1.98 -49.76 16.80
N MET A 73 -1.89 -49.26 15.58
CA MET A 73 -0.66 -49.20 14.80
C MET A 73 -0.07 -47.80 14.80
N GLN A 74 1.24 -47.73 14.81
CA GLN A 74 2.02 -46.53 14.55
C GLN A 74 3.08 -46.82 13.48
N LEU A 75 2.96 -46.19 12.33
CA LEU A 75 3.91 -46.29 11.23
C LEU A 75 4.83 -45.08 11.23
N GLN A 76 6.15 -45.30 11.28
CA GLN A 76 7.16 -44.25 11.34
C GLN A 76 8.02 -44.26 10.08
N SER A 77 8.00 -43.16 9.34
CA SER A 77 8.94 -42.89 8.25
C SER A 77 10.22 -42.32 8.84
N TRP A 78 11.37 -42.78 8.35
CA TRP A 78 12.69 -42.39 8.84
C TRP A 78 13.52 -41.89 7.65
N ASN A 79 14.39 -40.91 7.90
CA ASN A 79 15.27 -40.33 6.90
C ASN A 79 16.48 -41.24 6.69
N ASN A 80 16.63 -41.73 5.46
CA ASN A 80 17.70 -42.65 5.05
C ASN A 80 18.84 -41.96 4.26
N SER A 81 18.76 -40.64 4.01
CA SER A 81 19.75 -39.89 3.23
C SER A 81 20.91 -39.33 4.08
N GLY A 82 20.75 -39.31 5.41
CA GLY A 82 21.74 -38.77 6.34
C GLY A 82 22.70 -39.83 6.93
N PRO A 83 23.73 -39.40 7.68
CA PRO A 83 24.65 -40.32 8.37
C PRO A 83 24.03 -41.07 9.56
N TYR A 84 22.86 -40.63 10.04
CA TYR A 84 22.10 -41.24 11.14
C TYR A 84 20.64 -41.34 10.73
N LEU A 85 19.95 -42.39 11.16
CA LEU A 85 18.54 -42.57 10.85
C LEU A 85 17.70 -41.72 11.82
N THR A 86 16.89 -40.79 11.30
CA THR A 86 16.04 -39.92 12.12
C THR A 86 14.56 -40.03 11.74
N PRO A 87 13.62 -40.01 12.69
CA PRO A 87 12.19 -40.07 12.37
C PRO A 87 11.78 -38.80 11.61
N LEU A 88 11.16 -38.97 10.45
CA LEU A 88 10.69 -37.90 9.57
C LEU A 88 9.19 -37.64 9.77
N ASP A 89 8.38 -38.69 9.76
CA ASP A 89 6.92 -38.59 9.88
C ASP A 89 6.35 -39.82 10.59
N VAL A 90 5.19 -39.65 11.23
CA VAL A 90 4.55 -40.68 12.06
C VAL A 90 3.04 -40.67 11.83
N ALA A 91 2.51 -41.80 11.38
CA ALA A 91 1.09 -42.03 11.19
C ALA A 91 0.55 -43.01 12.24
N HIS A 92 -0.69 -42.80 12.68
CA HIS A 92 -1.39 -43.64 13.64
C HIS A 92 -2.70 -44.17 13.04
N GLY A 93 -3.07 -45.41 13.36
CA GLY A 93 -4.33 -46.00 12.93
C GLY A 93 -4.75 -47.17 13.81
N GLU A 94 -6.05 -47.42 13.94
CA GLU A 94 -6.55 -48.55 14.77
C GLU A 94 -6.70 -49.84 13.95
N GLN A 95 -7.17 -49.75 12.71
CA GLN A 95 -7.35 -50.90 11.81
C GLN A 95 -6.50 -50.80 10.55
N ASN A 96 -6.29 -49.59 10.04
CA ASN A 96 -5.45 -49.33 8.89
C ASN A 96 -4.56 -48.11 9.15
N VAL A 97 -3.32 -48.16 8.67
CA VAL A 97 -2.42 -47.01 8.67
C VAL A 97 -1.68 -46.99 7.34
N GLY A 98 -1.53 -45.81 6.76
CA GLY A 98 -0.78 -45.67 5.51
C GLY A 98 0.04 -44.39 5.50
N LEU A 99 1.26 -44.49 4.99
CA LEU A 99 2.19 -43.38 4.91
C LEU A 99 3.02 -43.46 3.63
N ASN A 100 3.26 -42.31 3.00
CA ASN A 100 4.17 -42.20 1.87
C ASN A 100 5.59 -42.02 2.41
N MET A 101 6.53 -42.82 1.91
CA MET A 101 7.92 -42.82 2.36
C MET A 101 8.88 -43.10 1.20
N THR A 102 10.09 -42.57 1.32
CA THR A 102 11.20 -42.86 0.41
C THR A 102 11.77 -44.25 0.69
N PRO A 103 12.42 -44.92 -0.26
CA PRO A 103 13.15 -46.17 0.01
C PRO A 103 14.13 -46.08 1.18
N GLY A 104 14.30 -47.19 1.89
CA GLY A 104 15.16 -47.33 3.06
C GLY A 104 14.50 -48.00 4.27
N TYR A 105 15.07 -47.78 5.46
CA TYR A 105 14.63 -48.39 6.72
C TYR A 105 13.52 -47.58 7.37
N HIS A 106 12.48 -48.28 7.82
CA HIS A 106 11.29 -47.75 8.48
C HIS A 106 10.84 -48.67 9.61
N VAL A 107 9.92 -48.18 10.44
CA VAL A 107 9.45 -48.92 11.61
C VAL A 107 7.93 -48.87 11.69
N LEU A 108 7.31 -50.04 11.85
CA LEU A 108 5.92 -50.17 12.25
C LEU A 108 5.87 -50.69 13.68
N LYS A 109 5.05 -50.06 14.52
CA LYS A 109 4.79 -50.51 15.89
C LYS A 109 3.34 -50.93 16.03
N VAL A 110 3.11 -52.08 16.65
CA VAL A 110 1.77 -52.54 17.04
C VAL A 110 1.67 -52.40 18.55
N ILE A 111 0.78 -51.54 19.01
CA ILE A 111 0.62 -51.11 20.40
C ILE A 111 -0.72 -51.63 20.90
N ARG A 112 -0.76 -52.24 22.08
CA ARG A 112 -2.03 -52.72 22.66
C ARG A 112 -3.03 -51.56 22.85
N ALA A 113 -4.31 -51.80 22.56
CA ALA A 113 -5.37 -50.83 22.82
C ALA A 113 -5.67 -50.66 24.33
N ASP A 114 -6.12 -49.46 24.71
CA ASP A 114 -6.38 -49.11 26.11
C ASP A 114 -7.59 -49.89 26.67
N GLY A 115 -7.46 -50.44 27.89
CA GLY A 115 -8.56 -51.09 28.60
C GLY A 115 -8.82 -52.56 28.25
N VAL A 116 -7.90 -53.20 27.53
CA VAL A 116 -7.99 -54.62 27.14
C VAL A 116 -7.20 -55.49 28.12
N SER A 117 -7.86 -56.50 28.71
CA SER A 117 -7.24 -57.46 29.65
C SER A 117 -6.93 -58.80 28.96
N GLY A 118 -5.84 -59.45 29.38
CA GLY A 118 -5.40 -60.74 28.82
C GLY A 118 -4.47 -60.64 27.60
N SER A 119 -4.08 -61.81 27.07
CA SER A 119 -3.25 -61.92 25.86
C SER A 119 -4.12 -62.01 24.61
N ASN A 120 -3.85 -61.16 23.62
CA ASN A 120 -4.59 -61.11 22.37
C ASN A 120 -3.63 -61.35 21.20
N ALA A 121 -3.98 -62.34 20.36
CA ALA A 121 -3.34 -62.51 19.07
C ALA A 121 -3.82 -61.41 18.11
N TYR A 122 -2.94 -60.96 17.23
CA TYR A 122 -3.31 -60.11 16.11
C TYR A 122 -2.69 -60.63 14.81
N ASP A 123 -3.41 -60.43 13.72
CA ASP A 123 -2.94 -60.69 12.37
C ASP A 123 -2.65 -59.34 11.70
N LEU A 124 -1.40 -59.16 11.26
CA LEU A 124 -0.89 -57.94 10.65
C LEU A 124 -0.54 -58.20 9.18
N ASP A 125 -0.98 -57.29 8.33
CA ASP A 125 -0.76 -57.33 6.90
C ASP A 125 -0.13 -56.02 6.41
N ILE A 126 1.05 -56.09 5.79
CA ILE A 126 1.78 -54.93 5.28
C ILE A 126 1.93 -55.05 3.77
N GLN A 127 1.58 -53.99 3.05
CA GLN A 127 1.73 -53.89 1.61
C GLN A 127 2.47 -52.60 1.24
N THR A 128 3.38 -52.70 0.27
CA THR A 128 4.04 -51.53 -0.35
C THR A 128 3.57 -51.37 -1.79
N VAL A 129 3.35 -50.12 -2.21
CA VAL A 129 2.96 -49.76 -3.58
C VAL A 129 3.86 -48.63 -4.06
N ASN A 130 4.55 -48.82 -5.18
CA ASN A 130 5.33 -47.75 -5.80
C ASN A 130 4.36 -46.70 -6.39
N MET A 131 4.47 -45.45 -5.93
CA MET A 131 3.66 -44.30 -6.40
C MET A 131 4.46 -43.37 -7.32
N THR A 132 5.69 -43.73 -7.68
CA THR A 132 6.57 -42.92 -8.51
C THR A 132 6.04 -42.90 -9.95
N PRO A 133 5.78 -41.70 -10.52
CA PRO A 133 5.45 -41.57 -11.94
C PRO A 133 6.57 -42.11 -12.85
N GLU A 134 6.23 -42.71 -13.99
CA GLU A 134 7.21 -43.20 -14.99
C GLU A 134 8.15 -42.10 -15.53
N ASP A 135 7.77 -40.82 -15.40
CA ASP A 135 8.54 -39.66 -15.84
C ASP A 135 9.27 -38.93 -14.70
N ALA A 136 9.25 -39.47 -13.48
CA ALA A 136 9.86 -38.85 -12.30
C ALA A 136 11.34 -39.22 -12.10
N GLU A 137 11.93 -40.00 -13.01
CA GLU A 137 13.38 -40.23 -13.03
C GLU A 137 14.13 -38.88 -13.11
N PRO A 138 15.12 -38.64 -12.23
CA PRO A 138 15.89 -37.41 -12.27
C PRO A 138 16.60 -37.28 -13.63
N PHE A 139 16.43 -36.12 -14.27
CA PHE A 139 17.01 -35.83 -15.59
C PHE A 139 18.54 -35.95 -15.54
N GLU A 140 19.09 -36.97 -16.22
CA GLU A 140 20.55 -37.21 -16.29
C GLU A 140 21.30 -36.33 -17.32
N GLY A 141 20.64 -35.32 -17.92
CA GLY A 141 21.27 -34.46 -18.92
C GLY A 141 22.10 -33.32 -18.33
N GLU A 142 23.07 -32.83 -19.11
CA GLU A 142 23.87 -31.66 -18.77
C GLU A 142 22.98 -30.40 -18.69
N MET A 143 23.01 -29.71 -17.55
CA MET A 143 22.29 -28.45 -17.35
C MET A 143 22.87 -27.37 -18.27
N VAL A 144 22.13 -26.98 -19.31
CA VAL A 144 22.57 -25.94 -20.26
C VAL A 144 22.15 -24.56 -19.75
N ASP A 145 23.13 -23.69 -19.49
CA ASP A 145 22.87 -22.31 -19.09
C ASP A 145 22.44 -21.44 -20.29
N ARG A 146 21.21 -20.92 -20.23
CA ARG A 146 20.56 -20.11 -21.28
C ARG A 146 20.41 -18.63 -20.94
N TRP A 147 21.08 -18.12 -19.91
CA TRP A 147 20.94 -16.73 -19.48
C TRP A 147 21.11 -15.69 -20.61
N ARG A 148 21.98 -15.97 -21.59
CA ARG A 148 22.23 -15.09 -22.74
C ARG A 148 21.02 -14.91 -23.65
N GLU A 149 20.13 -15.89 -23.74
CA GLU A 149 18.90 -15.81 -24.54
C GLU A 149 17.91 -14.79 -23.95
N PHE A 150 18.02 -14.49 -22.66
CA PHE A 150 17.16 -13.55 -21.93
C PHE A 150 17.70 -12.11 -21.85
N ILE A 151 18.93 -11.85 -22.31
CA ILE A 151 19.52 -10.49 -22.39
C ILE A 151 18.58 -9.46 -23.04
N PRO A 152 17.96 -9.71 -24.22
CA PRO A 152 17.08 -8.71 -24.84
C PRO A 152 15.86 -8.37 -23.98
N PHE A 153 15.33 -9.35 -23.22
CA PHE A 153 14.22 -9.12 -22.29
C PHE A 153 14.63 -8.18 -21.15
N TYR A 154 15.80 -8.40 -20.54
CA TYR A 154 16.29 -7.54 -19.45
C TYR A 154 16.52 -6.09 -19.89
N ILE A 155 17.05 -5.89 -21.10
CA ILE A 155 17.25 -4.55 -21.66
C ILE A 155 15.90 -3.84 -21.88
N ALA A 156 14.92 -4.54 -22.45
CA ALA A 156 13.59 -3.99 -22.70
C ALA A 156 12.89 -3.58 -21.40
N VAL A 157 12.90 -4.46 -20.39
CA VAL A 157 12.31 -4.18 -19.07
C VAL A 157 13.04 -3.04 -18.37
N GLY A 158 14.38 -3.00 -18.44
CA GLY A 158 15.18 -1.93 -17.86
C GLY A 158 14.85 -0.56 -18.47
N ALA A 159 14.71 -0.49 -19.79
CA ALA A 159 14.32 0.75 -20.46
C ALA A 159 12.88 1.18 -20.09
N LEU A 160 11.94 0.24 -20.03
CA LEU A 160 10.55 0.51 -19.64
C LEU A 160 10.46 1.05 -18.21
N LEU A 161 11.20 0.46 -17.27
CA LEU A 161 11.22 0.89 -15.87
C LEU A 161 11.91 2.25 -15.67
N LEU A 162 12.88 2.60 -16.52
CA LEU A 162 13.55 3.90 -16.49
C LEU A 162 12.82 5.01 -17.26
N ALA A 163 11.86 4.66 -18.11
CA ALA A 163 11.11 5.63 -18.92
C ALA A 163 10.39 6.73 -18.08
N PRO A 164 9.73 6.43 -16.94
CA PRO A 164 9.11 7.46 -16.11
C PRO A 164 10.12 8.47 -15.58
N LEU A 165 11.31 8.01 -15.18
CA LEU A 165 12.39 8.88 -14.70
C LEU A 165 12.92 9.77 -15.84
N GLY A 166 13.12 9.19 -17.02
CA GLY A 166 13.50 9.95 -18.22
C GLY A 166 12.50 11.04 -18.58
N TYR A 167 11.20 10.74 -18.46
CA TYR A 167 10.13 11.72 -18.68
C TYR A 167 10.17 12.86 -17.66
N VAL A 168 10.32 12.56 -16.36
CA VAL A 168 10.40 13.59 -15.32
C VAL A 168 11.61 14.51 -15.53
N LEU A 169 12.78 13.95 -15.87
CA LEU A 169 13.99 14.72 -16.15
C LEU A 169 13.88 15.56 -17.43
N TRP A 170 13.15 15.09 -18.43
CA TRP A 170 12.88 15.87 -19.64
C TRP A 170 11.87 16.99 -19.38
N SER A 171 10.79 16.70 -18.65
CA SER A 171 9.77 17.69 -18.27
C SER A 171 10.32 18.80 -17.37
N SER A 172 11.26 18.49 -16.47
CA SER A 172 11.84 19.49 -15.57
C SER A 172 12.74 20.50 -16.30
N ARG A 173 13.32 20.13 -17.45
CA ARG A 173 14.08 21.06 -18.30
C ARG A 173 13.22 22.19 -18.87
N GLY A 174 11.95 21.92 -19.19
CA GLY A 174 11.00 22.96 -19.62
C GLY A 174 10.64 23.90 -18.48
N MET A 175 10.49 23.37 -17.26
CA MET A 175 10.18 24.15 -16.05
C MET A 175 11.34 25.05 -15.61
N ALA A 176 12.59 24.65 -15.87
CA ALA A 176 13.77 25.48 -15.58
C ALA A 176 13.82 26.76 -16.43
N LEU A 177 13.43 26.67 -17.71
CA LEU A 177 13.31 27.84 -18.59
C LEU A 177 12.18 28.77 -18.14
N ASP A 178 11.03 28.21 -17.74
CA ASP A 178 9.92 28.99 -17.18
C ASP A 178 10.31 29.71 -15.87
N ASN A 179 11.10 29.06 -15.01
CA ASN A 179 11.64 29.68 -13.79
C ASN A 179 12.60 30.86 -14.08
N GLU A 180 13.39 30.81 -15.16
CA GLU A 180 14.28 31.90 -15.55
C GLU A 180 13.51 33.10 -16.12
N VAL A 181 12.47 32.84 -16.92
CA VAL A 181 11.52 33.89 -17.37
C VAL A 181 10.81 34.52 -16.18
N GLN A 182 10.33 33.71 -15.23
CA GLN A 182 9.72 34.21 -13.99
C GLN A 182 10.68 35.08 -13.17
N ALA A 183 11.98 34.79 -13.13
CA ALA A 183 12.93 35.61 -12.37
C ALA A 183 13.04 37.05 -12.91
N HIS A 184 13.03 37.23 -14.23
CA HIS A 184 13.00 38.56 -14.85
C HIS A 184 11.67 39.28 -14.61
N GLU A 185 10.55 38.56 -14.65
CA GLU A 185 9.22 39.12 -14.35
C GLU A 185 9.08 39.52 -12.88
N ARG A 186 9.64 38.76 -11.94
CA ARG A 186 9.66 39.08 -10.50
C ARG A 186 10.33 40.43 -10.21
N GLY A 187 11.46 40.72 -10.87
CA GLY A 187 12.12 42.02 -10.73
C GLY A 187 11.26 43.21 -11.18
N ARG A 188 10.43 43.01 -12.22
CA ARG A 188 9.48 44.01 -12.71
C ARG A 188 8.29 44.15 -11.76
N LEU A 189 7.76 43.03 -11.27
CA LEU A 189 6.69 42.97 -10.27
C LEU A 189 7.06 43.66 -8.96
N LYS A 190 8.27 43.43 -8.44
CA LYS A 190 8.75 44.09 -7.21
C LYS A 190 8.72 45.62 -7.33
N ARG A 191 9.14 46.15 -8.49
CA ARG A 191 9.07 47.60 -8.78
C ARG A 191 7.63 48.07 -8.92
N LEU A 192 6.77 47.29 -9.56
CA LEU A 192 5.35 47.63 -9.72
C LEU A 192 4.63 47.67 -8.37
N ARG A 193 4.85 46.69 -7.51
CA ARG A 193 4.35 46.66 -6.12
C ARG A 193 4.76 47.90 -5.35
N GLU A 194 6.05 48.24 -5.40
CA GLU A 194 6.56 49.40 -4.66
C GLU A 194 6.04 50.72 -5.23
N ARG A 195 5.82 50.79 -6.56
CA ARG A 195 5.14 51.90 -7.21
C ARG A 195 3.70 52.02 -6.74
N ILE A 196 2.92 50.94 -6.75
CA ILE A 196 1.52 50.91 -6.29
C ILE A 196 1.45 51.36 -4.83
N LYS A 197 2.30 50.81 -3.95
CA LYS A 197 2.36 51.20 -2.54
C LYS A 197 2.61 52.71 -2.38
N ARG A 198 3.60 53.25 -3.10
CA ARG A 198 3.90 54.70 -3.06
C ARG A 198 2.75 55.55 -3.59
N LEU A 199 2.11 55.15 -4.69
CA LEU A 199 0.98 55.87 -5.27
C LEU A 199 -0.22 55.92 -4.32
N ILE A 200 -0.48 54.82 -3.61
CA ILE A 200 -1.54 54.73 -2.61
C ILE A 200 -1.20 55.58 -1.37
N GLU A 201 0.04 55.50 -0.87
CA GLU A 201 0.49 56.29 0.29
C GLU A 201 0.52 57.80 0.00
N SER A 202 0.88 58.20 -1.22
CA SER A 202 0.93 59.61 -1.63
C SER A 202 -0.43 60.17 -2.07
N ASN A 203 -1.50 59.38 -2.02
CA ASN A 203 -2.82 59.69 -2.57
C ASN A 203 -2.74 60.28 -3.99
N ALA A 204 -2.01 59.58 -4.87
CA ALA A 204 -1.79 60.00 -6.25
C ALA A 204 -3.10 60.10 -7.05
N GLU A 205 -3.02 60.74 -8.22
CA GLU A 205 -4.18 60.86 -9.12
C GLU A 205 -4.69 59.47 -9.51
N GLN A 206 -6.03 59.35 -9.58
CA GLN A 206 -6.70 58.06 -9.80
C GLN A 206 -6.24 57.36 -11.09
N PHE A 207 -5.94 58.14 -12.13
CA PHE A 207 -5.39 57.63 -13.39
C PHE A 207 -4.06 56.87 -13.22
N GLU A 208 -3.16 57.34 -12.34
CA GLU A 208 -1.87 56.68 -12.11
C GLU A 208 -2.04 55.37 -11.36
N ILE A 209 -3.00 55.31 -10.43
CA ILE A 209 -3.35 54.09 -9.69
C ILE A 209 -4.00 53.08 -10.64
N ASP A 210 -4.98 53.50 -11.43
CA ASP A 210 -5.69 52.65 -12.40
C ASP A 210 -4.69 52.03 -13.40
N SER A 211 -3.78 52.85 -13.95
CA SER A 211 -2.75 52.36 -14.88
C SER A 211 -1.81 51.34 -14.22
N ALA A 212 -1.43 51.55 -12.96
CA ALA A 212 -0.57 50.62 -12.24
C ALA A 212 -1.27 49.31 -11.90
N LEU A 213 -2.57 49.35 -11.58
CA LEU A 213 -3.39 48.16 -11.34
C LEU A 213 -3.63 47.38 -12.64
N GLN A 214 -3.93 48.04 -13.75
CA GLN A 214 -4.07 47.39 -15.06
C GLN A 214 -2.77 46.68 -15.47
N MET A 215 -1.61 47.30 -15.25
CA MET A 215 -0.31 46.65 -15.48
C MET A 215 -0.09 45.43 -14.57
N LEU A 216 -0.76 45.35 -13.42
CA LEU A 216 -0.68 44.21 -12.50
C LEU A 216 -1.62 43.07 -12.93
N GLU A 217 -2.78 43.41 -13.49
CA GLU A 217 -3.76 42.48 -14.08
C GLU A 217 -3.19 41.74 -15.30
N GLU A 218 -2.35 42.41 -16.09
CA GLU A 218 -1.66 41.81 -17.25
C GLU A 218 -0.60 40.76 -16.86
N VAL A 219 -0.19 40.68 -15.59
CA VAL A 219 0.83 39.73 -15.13
C VAL A 219 0.18 38.46 -14.59
N GLN A 220 0.86 37.31 -14.77
CA GLN A 220 0.40 36.03 -14.25
C GLN A 220 0.09 36.10 -12.74
N TRP A 221 -1.15 35.75 -12.37
CA TRP A 221 -1.67 35.75 -11.00
C TRP A 221 -0.73 35.10 -9.97
N ARG A 222 -0.13 33.95 -10.32
CA ARG A 222 0.79 33.21 -9.44
C ARG A 222 2.06 34.02 -9.12
N ALA A 223 2.61 34.72 -10.11
CA ALA A 223 3.77 35.58 -9.92
C ALA A 223 3.41 36.81 -9.07
N THR A 224 2.22 37.38 -9.29
CA THR A 224 1.72 38.52 -8.51
C THR A 224 1.54 38.18 -7.04
N ILE A 225 0.96 37.02 -6.70
CA ILE A 225 0.83 36.56 -5.31
C ILE A 225 2.21 36.40 -4.65
N ALA A 226 3.14 35.77 -5.34
CA ALA A 226 4.48 35.49 -4.79
C ALA A 226 5.21 36.79 -4.40
N GLU A 227 5.03 37.85 -5.19
CA GLU A 227 5.65 39.15 -4.93
C GLU A 227 4.82 40.05 -4.00
N MET A 228 3.49 39.98 -3.99
CA MET A 228 2.64 40.73 -3.05
C MET A 228 2.82 40.23 -1.60
N GLY A 229 3.18 38.96 -1.42
CA GLY A 229 3.36 38.33 -0.12
C GLY A 229 2.07 37.72 0.42
N GLU A 230 2.09 37.34 1.70
CA GLU A 230 0.94 36.73 2.37
C GLU A 230 -0.22 37.71 2.47
N ALA A 231 -1.39 37.31 1.96
CA ALA A 231 -2.59 38.13 1.98
C ALA A 231 -3.23 38.08 3.38
N ASN A 232 -3.74 39.21 3.86
CA ASN A 232 -4.43 39.26 5.14
C ASN A 232 -5.73 38.45 5.12
N LEU A 233 -6.37 38.35 3.94
CA LEU A 233 -7.48 37.45 3.70
C LEU A 233 -7.26 36.66 2.40
N SER A 234 -7.51 35.35 2.45
CA SER A 234 -7.40 34.47 1.29
C SER A 234 -8.56 33.48 1.28
N HIS A 235 -9.26 33.41 0.16
CA HIS A 235 -10.29 32.43 -0.09
C HIS A 235 -10.05 31.83 -1.48
N HIS A 236 -10.03 30.51 -1.55
CA HIS A 236 -9.79 29.78 -2.78
C HIS A 236 -10.87 28.72 -2.93
N THR A 237 -11.48 28.70 -4.11
CA THR A 237 -12.45 27.70 -4.54
C THR A 237 -12.07 27.23 -5.95
N ASP A 238 -12.71 26.16 -6.42
CA ASP A 238 -12.49 25.65 -7.78
C ASP A 238 -12.85 26.67 -8.89
N SER A 239 -13.65 27.69 -8.55
CA SER A 239 -14.15 28.69 -9.49
C SER A 239 -13.44 30.03 -9.39
N ILE A 240 -13.02 30.44 -8.19
CA ILE A 240 -12.48 31.77 -7.93
C ILE A 240 -11.47 31.77 -6.78
N THR A 241 -10.43 32.59 -6.95
CA THR A 241 -9.47 32.94 -5.90
C THR A 241 -9.64 34.40 -5.54
N LEU A 242 -9.98 34.67 -4.29
CA LEU A 242 -10.10 36.01 -3.70
C LEU A 242 -8.99 36.23 -2.69
N LYS A 243 -8.24 37.33 -2.84
CA LYS A 243 -7.23 37.75 -1.87
C LYS A 243 -7.36 39.22 -1.54
N ALA A 244 -7.18 39.58 -0.27
CA ALA A 244 -7.15 40.97 0.16
C ALA A 244 -5.88 41.27 0.96
N TRP A 245 -5.27 42.40 0.64
CA TRP A 245 -4.08 42.95 1.30
C TRP A 245 -4.41 44.30 1.92
N LYS A 246 -4.08 44.46 3.20
CA LYS A 246 -4.13 45.73 3.92
C LYS A 246 -2.86 46.51 3.60
N ILE A 247 -2.98 47.60 2.86
CA ILE A 247 -1.81 48.40 2.44
C ILE A 247 -1.46 49.45 3.50
N SER A 248 -2.44 50.24 3.94
CA SER A 248 -2.26 51.26 4.97
C SER A 248 -3.60 51.68 5.55
N GLY A 249 -3.78 51.56 6.87
CA GLY A 249 -4.99 51.96 7.57
C GLY A 249 -6.26 51.35 6.95
N ARG A 250 -7.05 52.19 6.27
CA ARG A 250 -8.33 51.84 5.64
C ARG A 250 -8.23 51.59 4.12
N ASN A 251 -7.02 51.61 3.57
CA ASN A 251 -6.76 51.30 2.17
C ASN A 251 -6.51 49.80 2.00
N LEU A 252 -7.39 49.16 1.22
CA LEU A 252 -7.31 47.75 0.88
C LEU A 252 -7.04 47.58 -0.61
N LEU A 253 -6.30 46.52 -0.93
CA LEU A 253 -6.17 46.01 -2.27
C LEU A 253 -6.80 44.62 -2.31
N VAL A 254 -7.77 44.43 -3.20
CA VAL A 254 -8.45 43.15 -3.41
C VAL A 254 -8.08 42.63 -4.79
N GLY A 255 -7.55 41.41 -4.84
CA GLY A 255 -7.28 40.68 -6.08
C GLY A 255 -8.29 39.56 -6.26
N ILE A 256 -8.88 39.51 -7.44
CA ILE A 256 -9.88 38.52 -7.83
C ILE A 256 -9.36 37.79 -9.06
N HIS A 257 -9.23 36.47 -8.99
CA HIS A 257 -8.78 35.66 -10.11
C HIS A 257 -9.80 34.55 -10.39
N VAL A 258 -10.29 34.49 -11.63
CA VAL A 258 -11.28 33.50 -12.07
C VAL A 258 -10.56 32.27 -12.63
N GLU A 259 -10.76 31.10 -12.00
CA GLU A 259 -10.03 29.87 -12.34
C GLU A 259 -10.69 29.12 -13.51
N SER A 260 -11.98 28.77 -13.39
CA SER A 260 -12.63 27.81 -14.28
C SER A 260 -13.85 28.37 -15.04
N ASN A 261 -14.80 29.01 -14.35
CA ASN A 261 -16.06 29.45 -14.94
C ASN A 261 -16.21 30.98 -14.85
N SER A 262 -16.76 31.60 -15.88
CA SER A 262 -17.06 33.03 -15.88
C SER A 262 -18.14 33.38 -14.85
N TRP A 263 -17.96 34.50 -14.16
CA TRP A 263 -18.95 35.04 -13.24
C TRP A 263 -19.64 36.24 -13.88
N GLU A 264 -20.94 36.10 -14.17
CA GLU A 264 -21.77 37.19 -14.70
C GLU A 264 -22.45 37.95 -13.56
N LEU A 265 -22.72 39.24 -13.76
CA LEU A 265 -23.33 40.12 -12.75
C LEU A 265 -22.60 40.03 -11.39
N ALA A 266 -21.28 39.96 -11.45
CA ALA A 266 -20.45 39.84 -10.27
C ALA A 266 -20.51 41.13 -9.45
N ALA A 267 -20.69 41.00 -8.14
CA ALA A 267 -20.66 42.09 -7.19
C ALA A 267 -19.89 41.68 -5.93
N LEU A 268 -19.05 42.59 -5.45
CA LEU A 268 -18.23 42.41 -4.25
C LEU A 268 -18.75 43.32 -3.13
N ARG A 269 -19.15 42.71 -2.02
CA ARG A 269 -19.72 43.38 -0.86
C ARG A 269 -18.82 43.30 0.36
N PHE A 270 -18.79 44.38 1.13
CA PHE A 270 -17.93 44.62 2.30
C PHE A 270 -18.78 44.68 3.58
N VAL A 271 -18.91 43.55 4.27
CA VAL A 271 -19.83 43.43 5.42
C VAL A 271 -19.07 43.65 6.73
N ALA A 272 -19.57 44.52 7.61
CA ALA A 272 -18.98 44.65 8.95
C ALA A 272 -19.29 43.40 9.79
N THR A 273 -18.27 42.77 10.38
CA THR A 273 -18.46 41.59 11.25
C THR A 273 -19.14 41.99 12.55
N GLU A 274 -18.72 43.12 13.12
CA GLU A 274 -19.29 43.72 14.33
C GLU A 274 -19.18 45.25 14.25
N GLY A 275 -20.22 45.98 14.66
CA GLY A 275 -20.25 47.45 14.68
C GLY A 275 -20.98 48.08 13.49
N PRO A 276 -20.77 49.39 13.24
CA PRO A 276 -21.46 50.11 12.16
C PRO A 276 -20.98 49.65 10.78
N SER A 277 -21.87 49.69 9.78
CA SER A 277 -21.59 49.28 8.40
C SER A 277 -20.42 50.06 7.80
N TRP A 278 -19.57 49.37 7.04
CA TRP A 278 -18.57 50.00 6.19
C TRP A 278 -19.22 50.79 5.05
N LYS A 279 -18.55 51.86 4.60
CA LYS A 279 -18.88 52.58 3.38
C LYS A 279 -17.65 52.73 2.51
N LEU A 280 -17.82 52.61 1.21
CA LEU A 280 -16.76 52.87 0.24
C LEU A 280 -16.70 54.37 -0.03
N SER A 281 -15.52 54.98 0.17
CA SER A 281 -15.30 56.39 -0.17
C SER A 281 -14.65 56.54 -1.55
N LYS A 282 -13.74 55.63 -1.90
CA LYS A 282 -13.01 55.62 -3.16
C LYS A 282 -12.77 54.19 -3.64
N VAL A 283 -12.93 53.97 -4.94
CA VAL A 283 -12.68 52.69 -5.62
C VAL A 283 -11.90 52.94 -6.90
N SER A 284 -10.83 52.18 -7.12
CA SER A 284 -9.93 52.23 -8.28
C SER A 284 -9.66 50.80 -8.76
N PRO A 285 -9.82 50.46 -10.05
CA PRO A 285 -10.33 51.30 -11.15
C PRO A 285 -11.76 51.79 -10.94
N ALA A 286 -12.10 52.92 -11.57
CA ALA A 286 -13.44 53.51 -11.48
C ALA A 286 -14.52 52.47 -11.81
N SER A 287 -15.29 52.10 -10.79
CA SER A 287 -16.34 51.07 -10.86
C SER A 287 -17.59 51.62 -10.21
N LEU A 288 -18.77 51.13 -10.62
CA LEU A 288 -20.02 51.48 -9.97
C LEU A 288 -20.02 50.86 -8.57
N PHE A 289 -20.27 51.66 -7.54
CA PHE A 289 -20.43 51.17 -6.17
C PHE A 289 -21.59 51.88 -5.48
N ASP A 290 -22.27 51.19 -4.57
CA ASP A 290 -23.34 51.72 -3.74
C ASP A 290 -23.12 51.29 -2.28
N GLY A 291 -22.86 52.25 -1.40
CA GLY A 291 -22.60 51.99 0.02
C GLY A 291 -21.41 51.06 0.27
N ASP A 292 -21.70 49.78 0.53
CA ASP A 292 -20.77 48.70 0.86
C ASP A 292 -20.57 47.69 -0.29
N GLU A 293 -21.10 47.94 -1.49
CA GLU A 293 -21.06 47.01 -2.62
C GLU A 293 -20.44 47.63 -3.87
N ILE A 294 -19.59 46.87 -4.58
CA ILE A 294 -18.97 47.23 -5.86
C ILE A 294 -19.48 46.27 -6.94
N PHE A 295 -19.97 46.84 -8.04
CA PHE A 295 -20.36 46.08 -9.23
C PHE A 295 -19.14 45.83 -10.12
N LEU A 296 -18.87 44.55 -10.40
CA LEU A 296 -17.72 44.09 -11.17
C LEU A 296 -18.07 43.69 -12.60
N ASP A 297 -19.36 43.70 -12.95
CA ASP A 297 -19.89 43.26 -14.24
C ASP A 297 -19.58 41.77 -14.51
N THR A 298 -18.92 41.44 -15.61
CA THR A 298 -18.61 40.06 -16.00
C THR A 298 -17.13 39.79 -15.79
N LEU A 299 -16.80 38.77 -15.00
CA LEU A 299 -15.43 38.29 -14.79
C LEU A 299 -15.21 37.05 -15.67
N GLU A 300 -14.40 37.20 -16.72
CA GLU A 300 -14.11 36.14 -17.69
C GLU A 300 -13.19 35.06 -17.10
N THR A 301 -13.29 33.82 -17.60
CA THR A 301 -12.41 32.72 -17.19
C THR A 301 -10.93 33.05 -17.46
N GLY A 302 -10.07 32.85 -16.46
CA GLY A 302 -8.64 33.15 -16.52
C GLY A 302 -8.30 34.63 -16.33
N SER A 303 -9.30 35.51 -16.18
CA SER A 303 -9.06 36.93 -15.91
C SER A 303 -8.61 37.18 -14.48
N THR A 304 -7.80 38.23 -14.31
CA THR A 304 -7.39 38.73 -13.00
C THR A 304 -7.79 40.19 -12.90
N ARG A 305 -8.43 40.57 -11.80
CA ARG A 305 -8.84 41.96 -11.54
C ARG A 305 -8.31 42.41 -10.19
N PHE A 306 -7.73 43.61 -10.16
CA PHE A 306 -7.27 44.24 -8.92
C PHE A 306 -8.06 45.51 -8.64
N ILE A 307 -8.51 45.64 -7.40
CA ILE A 307 -9.33 46.77 -6.95
C ILE A 307 -8.71 47.33 -5.70
N GLN A 308 -8.26 48.58 -5.79
CA GLN A 308 -7.92 49.38 -4.63
C GLN A 308 -9.18 50.09 -4.14
N LEU A 309 -9.37 50.08 -2.83
CA LEU A 309 -10.50 50.75 -2.20
C LEU A 309 -10.10 51.40 -0.88
N GLU A 310 -10.83 52.46 -0.54
CA GLU A 310 -10.74 53.17 0.72
C GLU A 310 -12.08 53.02 1.45
N LEU A 311 -12.02 52.49 2.68
CA LEU A 311 -13.18 52.28 3.53
C LEU A 311 -13.36 53.43 4.54
N GLU A 312 -14.60 53.78 4.80
CA GLU A 312 -15.04 54.63 5.90
C GLU A 312 -15.88 53.83 6.88
N GLY A 313 -15.50 53.88 8.15
CA GLY A 313 -16.19 53.16 9.21
C GLY A 313 -15.32 52.98 10.46
N THR A 314 -15.94 52.44 11.50
CA THR A 314 -15.32 52.17 12.81
C THR A 314 -15.60 50.75 13.30
N ALA A 315 -15.96 49.83 12.41
CA ALA A 315 -16.13 48.43 12.75
C ALA A 315 -14.77 47.75 12.98
N ALA A 316 -14.75 46.71 13.83
CA ALA A 316 -13.52 46.00 14.19
C ALA A 316 -13.12 44.95 13.13
N GLY A 317 -14.09 44.44 12.38
CA GLY A 317 -13.90 43.39 11.38
C GLY A 317 -14.62 43.69 10.07
N LEU A 318 -14.09 43.11 8.99
CA LEU A 318 -14.59 43.19 7.63
C LEU A 318 -14.67 41.79 7.03
N ASP A 319 -15.86 41.38 6.62
CA ASP A 319 -16.08 40.21 5.79
C ASP A 319 -16.24 40.61 4.32
N LEU A 320 -15.82 39.73 3.41
CA LEU A 320 -15.93 39.94 1.97
C LEU A 320 -16.92 38.94 1.40
N GLN A 321 -17.87 39.41 0.60
CA GLN A 321 -18.80 38.53 -0.09
C GLN A 321 -18.76 38.84 -1.58
N LEU A 322 -18.26 37.89 -2.37
CA LEU A 322 -18.38 37.95 -3.81
C LEU A 322 -19.64 37.17 -4.22
N SER A 323 -20.53 37.80 -4.97
CA SER A 323 -21.74 37.18 -5.49
C SER A 323 -21.80 37.33 -7.01
N GLY A 324 -22.47 36.39 -7.69
CA GLY A 324 -22.65 36.45 -9.13
C GLY A 324 -23.41 35.23 -9.67
N LEU A 325 -23.54 35.15 -10.98
CA LEU A 325 -24.09 34.01 -11.70
C LEU A 325 -22.95 33.20 -12.31
N VAL A 326 -22.85 31.92 -11.95
CA VAL A 326 -21.93 30.95 -12.56
C VAL A 326 -22.77 29.93 -13.31
N ASP A 327 -22.57 29.82 -14.63
CA ASP A 327 -23.39 28.99 -15.52
C ASP A 327 -24.91 29.22 -15.35
N GLY A 328 -25.30 30.49 -15.17
CA GLY A 328 -26.70 30.90 -14.95
C GLY A 328 -27.28 30.57 -13.58
N LYS A 329 -26.48 30.03 -12.64
CA LYS A 329 -26.90 29.76 -11.25
C LYS A 329 -26.34 30.80 -10.29
N PRO A 330 -27.13 31.30 -9.33
CA PRO A 330 -26.64 32.22 -8.32
C PRO A 330 -25.65 31.51 -7.40
N LEU A 331 -24.44 32.08 -7.27
CA LEU A 331 -23.38 31.59 -6.41
C LEU A 331 -22.78 32.76 -5.62
N ALA A 332 -22.34 32.48 -4.39
CA ALA A 332 -21.58 33.42 -3.58
C ALA A 332 -20.34 32.73 -3.00
N ALA A 333 -19.21 33.43 -3.05
CA ALA A 333 -17.96 33.05 -2.42
C ALA A 333 -17.73 33.96 -1.20
N ILE A 334 -17.65 33.34 -0.03
CA ILE A 334 -17.47 34.01 1.26
C ILE A 334 -16.25 33.38 1.94
N PRO A 335 -15.19 34.16 2.24
CA PRO A 335 -14.04 33.71 3.00
C PRO A 335 -14.45 33.16 4.38
N ALA A 336 -13.75 32.11 4.83
CA ALA A 336 -14.05 31.49 6.13
C ALA A 336 -13.64 32.35 7.34
N ARG A 337 -12.93 33.46 7.12
CA ARG A 337 -12.41 34.34 8.15
C ARG A 337 -12.72 35.78 7.76
N ALA A 338 -13.01 36.63 8.74
CA ALA A 338 -13.09 38.07 8.54
C ALA A 338 -11.69 38.70 8.65
N LEU A 339 -11.48 39.81 7.95
CA LEU A 339 -10.31 40.67 8.09
C LEU A 339 -10.49 41.55 9.34
N LEU A 340 -9.55 41.46 10.29
CA LEU A 340 -9.51 42.36 11.45
C LEU A 340 -8.83 43.68 11.06
N MET A 341 -9.44 44.80 11.46
CA MET A 341 -8.96 46.15 11.12
C MET A 341 -7.99 46.71 12.16
N ASP A 342 -8.08 46.24 13.40
CA ASP A 342 -7.14 46.58 14.47
C ASP A 342 -5.94 45.63 14.41
N ASP A 343 -4.74 46.21 14.49
CA ASP A 343 -3.49 45.45 14.58
C ASP A 343 -3.28 45.11 16.08
N ASP A 344 -3.54 43.87 16.48
CA ASP A 344 -2.96 43.32 17.72
C ASP A 344 -1.53 42.84 17.47
#